data_AF-A0A2E5J6T5-F1
#
_entry.id   AF-A0A2E5J6T5-F1
#
_cell.length_a   1.000
_cell.length_b   1.000
_cell.length_c   1.000
_cell.angle_alpha   90.00
_cell.angle_beta   90.00
_cell.angle_gamma   90.00
#
_symmetry.space_group_name_H-M   'P 1'
#
loop_
_entity.id
_entity.type
_entity.pdbx_description
1 polymer ?
#
loop_
_entity_poly.entity_id
_entity_poly.type
_entity_poly.pdbx_seq_one_letter_code
_entity_poly.pdbx_strand_id
1 'polypeptide(L)' 'FFEIEVFSNSNGMPFLKFNGLAYKRLKMLQKSNKPASVKISMSHEKKYSIAIVTISEGVYNVKKE' A
#
# COMPACT_ATOMS: atom_id res chain seq x y z
N PHE A 1 3.86 0.32 19.15
CA PHE A 1 3.45 -0.64 18.11
C PHE A 1 3.17 0.14 16.83
N PHE A 2 3.79 -0.22 15.71
CA PHE A 2 3.65 0.50 14.44
C PHE A 2 2.52 -0.11 13.59
N GLU A 3 1.55 0.72 13.18
CA GLU A 3 0.41 0.31 12.33
C GLU A 3 0.84 0.07 10.87
N ILE A 4 1.90 0.75 10.41
CA ILE A 4 2.48 0.62 9.08
C ILE A 4 4.00 0.56 9.24
N GLU A 5 4.63 -0.45 8.67
CA GLU A 5 6.07 -0.67 8.71
C GLU A 5 6.63 -0.78 7.28
N VAL A 6 7.80 -0.17 7.06
CA VAL A 6 8.52 -0.28 5.78
C VAL A 6 9.57 -1.37 5.92
N PHE A 7 9.56 -2.32 4.99
CA PHE A 7 10.57 -3.37 4.87
C PHE A 7 11.20 -3.31 3.49
N SER A 8 12.39 -3.90 3.34
CA SER A 8 13.02 -4.12 2.04
C SER A 8 13.07 -5.62 1.76
N ASN A 9 12.73 -6.02 0.53
CA ASN A 9 12.90 -7.41 0.11
C ASN A 9 14.39 -7.74 -0.17
N SER A 10 14.68 -8.97 -0.58
CA SER A 10 16.06 -9.44 -0.88
C SER A 10 16.77 -8.61 -1.97
N ASN A 11 16.02 -7.90 -2.81
CA ASN A 11 16.54 -7.09 -3.90
C ASN A 11 16.63 -5.60 -3.50
N GLY A 12 16.41 -5.27 -2.23
CA GLY A 12 16.42 -3.89 -1.73
C GLY A 12 15.18 -3.07 -2.10
N MET A 13 14.17 -3.66 -2.74
CA MET A 13 12.93 -2.95 -3.06
C MET A 13 12.05 -2.79 -1.80
N PRO A 14 11.58 -1.57 -1.51
CA PRO A 14 10.75 -1.33 -0.34
C PRO A 14 9.33 -1.87 -0.55
N PHE A 15 8.72 -2.36 0.53
CA PHE A 15 7.31 -2.71 0.60
C PHE A 15 6.72 -2.36 1.97
N LEU A 16 5.40 -2.20 2.02
CA LEU A 16 4.68 -1.85 3.23
C LEU A 16 4.05 -3.09 3.86
N LYS A 17 4.28 -3.27 5.16
CA LYS A 17 3.53 -4.20 6.01
C LYS A 17 2.54 -3.40 6.84
N PHE A 18 1.28 -3.77 6.75
CA PHE A 18 0.21 -3.18 7.55
C PHE A 18 -0.11 -4.11 8.71
N ASN A 19 -0.27 -3.55 9.90
CA ASN A 19 -0.68 -4.26 11.11
C ASN A 19 -2.00 -3.67 11.65
N GLY A 20 -2.56 -4.28 12.70
CA GLY A 20 -3.62 -3.66 13.50
C GLY A 20 -4.85 -3.22 12.71
N LEU A 21 -5.28 -1.97 12.93
CA LEU A 21 -6.45 -1.38 12.29
C LEU A 21 -6.19 -1.07 10.81
N ALA A 22 -4.98 -0.62 10.46
CA ALA A 22 -4.60 -0.32 9.09
C ALA A 22 -4.69 -1.57 8.19
N TYR A 23 -4.24 -2.71 8.69
CA TYR A 23 -4.39 -4.00 8.00
C TYR A 23 -5.85 -4.37 7.77
N LYS A 24 -6.71 -4.23 8.80
CA LYS A 24 -8.14 -4.53 8.71
C LYS A 24 -8.81 -3.69 7.62
N ARG A 25 -8.52 -2.37 7.58
CA ARG A 25 -9.06 -1.46 6.56
C ARG A 25 -8.61 -1.83 5.16
N LEU A 26 -7.31 -2.10 4.96
CA LEU A 26 -6.79 -2.52 3.66
C LEU A 26 -7.45 -3.83 3.20
N LYS A 27 -7.63 -4.81 4.08
CA LYS A 27 -8.32 -6.06 3.75
C LYS A 27 -9.80 -5.86 3.39
N MET A 28 -10.50 -4.94 4.05
CA MET A 28 -11.88 -4.59 3.69
C MET A 28 -11.95 -3.99 2.29
N LEU A 29 -11.02 -3.08 1.95
CA LEU A 29 -10.92 -2.51 0.61
C LEU A 29 -10.59 -3.60 -0.44
N GLN A 30 -9.62 -4.47 -0.16
CA GLN A 30 -9.22 -5.56 -1.06
C GLN A 30 -10.31 -6.61 -1.32
N LYS A 31 -11.18 -6.87 -0.32
CA LYS A 31 -12.31 -7.80 -0.45
C LYS A 31 -13.53 -7.18 -1.13
N SER A 32 -13.54 -5.86 -1.32
CA SER A 32 -14.59 -5.18 -2.06
C SER A 32 -14.47 -5.47 -3.56
N ASN A 33 -15.48 -5.10 -4.35
CA ASN A 33 -15.43 -5.14 -5.81
C ASN A 33 -14.34 -4.21 -6.41
N LYS A 34 -13.57 -3.51 -5.58
CA LYS A 34 -12.43 -2.66 -5.94
C LYS A 34 -11.17 -3.13 -5.21
N PRO A 35 -10.45 -4.12 -5.74
CA PRO A 35 -9.21 -4.57 -5.10
C PRO A 35 -8.23 -3.38 -5.01
N ALA A 36 -7.82 -3.05 -3.77
CA ALA A 36 -6.84 -2.01 -3.51
C ALA A 36 -5.42 -2.58 -3.62
N SER A 37 -4.59 -1.92 -4.42
CA SER A 37 -3.15 -2.19 -4.49
C SER A 37 -2.38 -1.05 -3.85
N VAL A 38 -1.30 -1.39 -3.14
CA VAL A 38 -0.43 -0.41 -2.48
C VAL A 38 0.99 -0.62 -2.98
N LYS A 39 1.64 0.47 -3.38
CA LYS A 39 3.05 0.50 -3.77
C LYS A 39 3.76 1.63 -3.02
N ILE A 40 5.04 1.42 -2.73
CA ILE A 40 5.92 2.44 -2.16
C ILE A 40 7.16 2.57 -3.02
N SER A 41 7.59 3.81 -3.22
CA SER A 41 8.91 4.13 -3.75
C SER A 41 9.60 5.08 -2.79
N MET A 42 10.90 4.89 -2.58
CA MET A 42 11.70 5.73 -1.70
C MET A 42 12.92 6.23 -2.46
N SER A 43 13.24 7.50 -2.27
CA SER A 43 14.46 8.11 -2.78
C SER A 43 15.14 8.90 -1.66
N HIS A 44 16.45 8.95 -1.72
CA HIS A 44 17.25 9.74 -0.82
C HIS A 44 18.12 10.68 -1.64
N GLU A 45 18.04 11.99 -1.35
CA GLU A 45 18.82 13.00 -2.03
C GLU A 45 19.45 13.97 -1.02
N LYS A 46 20.78 13.93 -0.94
CA LYS A 46 21.62 14.71 -0.01
C LYS A 46 21.22 14.52 1.45
N LYS A 47 20.34 15.38 1.97
CA LYS A 47 19.88 15.40 3.37
C LYS A 47 18.39 15.08 3.50
N TYR A 48 17.72 14.80 2.38
CA TYR A 48 16.28 14.58 2.33
C TYR A 48 16.00 13.13 1.97
N SER A 49 14.98 12.57 2.62
CA SER A 49 14.40 11.28 2.26
C SER A 49 12.96 11.52 1.84
N ILE A 50 12.58 11.00 0.68
CA ILE A 50 11.23 11.10 0.13
C ILE A 50 10.68 9.69 -0.02
N ALA A 51 9.46 9.49 0.46
CA ALA A 51 8.69 8.27 0.23
C ALA A 51 7.37 8.64 -0.46
N ILE A 52 7.07 7.97 -1.57
CA ILE A 52 5.82 8.10 -2.29
C ILE A 52 5.06 6.81 -2.10
N VAL A 53 3.86 6.90 -1.54
CA VAL A 53 2.93 5.77 -1.41
C VAL A 53 1.77 5.98 -2.37
N THR A 54 1.57 5.01 -3.25
CA THR A 54 0.45 4.98 -4.19
C THR A 54 -0.54 3.93 -3.74
N ILE A 55 -1.79 4.34 -3.54
CA ILE A 55 -2.93 3.44 -3.32
C ILE A 55 -3.84 3.56 -4.54
N SER A 56 -4.07 2.44 -5.21
CA SER A 56 -4.94 2.38 -6.39
C SER A 56 -6.13 1.47 -6.11
N GLU A 57 -7.33 1.95 -6.38
CA GLU A 57 -8.58 1.18 -6.29
C GLU A 57 -9.02 0.73 -7.69
N GLY A 58 -9.54 -0.49 -7.80
CA GLY A 58 -10.15 -0.98 -9.05
C GLY A 58 -11.36 -0.14 -9.50
N VAL A 59 -11.62 -0.13 -10.81
CA VAL A 59 -12.78 0.55 -11.41
C VAL A 59 -14.07 -0.24 -11.12
N TYR A 60 -15.18 0.46 -10.90
CA TYR A 60 -16.52 -0.14 -10.80
C TYR A 60 -16.85 -0.92 -12.09
N ASN A 61 -16.89 -2.25 -12.01
CA ASN A 61 -17.68 -3.02 -12.96
C ASN A 61 -19.11 -3.06 -12.42
N VAL A 62 -19.92 -2.07 -12.82
CA VAL A 62 -21.37 -2.18 -12.65
C VAL A 62 -21.82 -3.31 -13.57
N LYS A 63 -22.05 -4.51 -13.01
CA LYS A 63 -22.87 -5.49 -13.70
C LYS A 63 -24.26 -4.87 -13.81
N LYS A 64 -24.64 -4.46 -15.02
CA LYS A 64 -26.04 -4.21 -15.35
C LYS A 64 -26.70 -5.59 -15.38
N GLU A 65 -27.55 -5.86 -14.39
CA GLU A 65 -28.60 -6.88 -14.50
C GLU A 65 -29.67 -6.41 -15.48
#